data_AF-A0A963X294-F1
#
_entry.id   AF-A0A963X294-F1
#
_cell.length_a   1.000
_cell.length_b   1.000
_cell.length_c   1.000
_cell.angle_alpha   90.00
_cell.angle_beta   90.00
_cell.angle_gamma   90.00
#
_symmetry.space_group_name_H-M   'P 1'
#
loop_
_entity.id
_entity.type
_entity.pdbx_description
1 polymer ?
#
loop_
_entity_poly.entity_id
_entity_poly.type
_entity_poly.pdbx_seq_one_letter_code
_entity_poly.pdbx_strand_id
1 'polypeptide(L)'
;MAEKKNGRPPKYTEDQVIEGIEIVERNGEQLTGDRVKKAMCARLGVPEGINTQCLDKEVQRLVEDRGWQRRERLIAALPGESRVAVREIGAMVETAVLLHLGHELEGLRTMAGQKVAAQDVDLGNRRAQIRDLLLKIDHMAAEIADLDHAKLEGEERLAKANAEYTALKARVADLEKEQDFRSQMLALMKETLGQKAPAAE
;
A
#
# COMPACT_ATOMS: atom_id res chain seq x y z
N MET A 1 -21.50 28.04 32.44
CA MET A 1 -22.15 27.63 31.18
C MET A 1 -23.37 26.78 31.56
N ALA A 2 -24.58 27.37 31.56
CA ALA A 2 -25.80 26.68 31.96
C ALA A 2 -26.54 26.19 30.70
N GLU A 3 -26.65 24.87 30.55
CA GLU A 3 -27.42 24.27 29.45
C GLU A 3 -28.91 24.62 29.60
N LYS A 4 -29.49 25.11 28.51
CA LYS A 4 -30.91 25.44 28.39
C LYS A 4 -31.76 24.15 28.42
N LYS A 5 -32.34 23.81 29.57
CA LYS A 5 -33.42 22.81 29.67
C LYS A 5 -34.75 23.47 29.27
N ASN A 6 -35.08 23.44 27.98
CA ASN A 6 -36.41 23.78 27.47
C ASN A 6 -37.41 22.68 27.86
N GLY A 7 -38.00 22.80 29.04
CA GLY A 7 -39.09 21.93 29.52
C GLY A 7 -39.85 22.62 30.66
N ARG A 8 -41.15 22.33 30.78
CA ARG A 8 -41.98 22.81 31.91
C ARG A 8 -41.27 22.45 33.22
N PRO A 9 -41.08 23.40 34.16
CA PRO A 9 -40.33 23.13 35.38
C PRO A 9 -40.95 21.94 36.13
N PRO A 10 -40.12 21.02 36.65
CA PRO A 10 -40.61 19.88 37.41
C PRO A 10 -41.45 20.36 38.59
N LYS A 11 -42.53 19.66 38.90
CA LYS A 11 -43.46 19.99 40.00
C LYS A 11 -42.92 19.59 41.38
N TYR A 12 -41.62 19.31 41.47
CA TYR A 12 -40.92 18.86 42.67
C TYR A 12 -39.55 19.54 42.74
N THR A 13 -39.04 19.74 43.95
CA THR A 13 -37.69 20.24 44.20
C THR A 13 -36.72 19.08 44.45
N GLU A 14 -35.42 19.33 44.27
CA GLU A 14 -34.36 18.33 44.55
C GLU A 14 -34.41 17.89 46.02
N ASP A 15 -34.62 18.81 46.96
CA ASP A 15 -34.78 18.51 48.40
C ASP A 15 -35.94 17.55 48.68
N GLN A 16 -37.07 17.70 47.97
CA GLN A 16 -38.22 16.80 48.09
C GLN A 16 -37.92 15.40 47.52
N VAL A 17 -37.06 15.31 46.49
CA VAL A 17 -36.62 14.01 45.95
C VAL A 17 -35.66 13.34 46.94
N ILE A 18 -34.74 14.10 47.54
CA ILE A 18 -33.82 13.59 48.58
C ILE A 18 -34.60 13.07 49.79
N GLU A 19 -35.57 13.85 50.29
CA GLU A 19 -36.40 13.44 51.42
C GLU A 19 -37.29 12.23 51.07
N GLY A 20 -37.79 12.16 49.82
CA GLY A 20 -38.50 11.01 49.29
C GLY A 20 -37.62 9.75 49.22
N ILE A 21 -36.37 9.88 48.77
CA ILE A 21 -35.37 8.80 48.76
C ILE A 21 -35.13 8.31 50.19
N GLU A 22 -34.93 9.20 51.15
CA GLU A 22 -34.70 8.82 52.55
C GLU A 22 -35.89 8.08 53.18
N ILE A 23 -37.13 8.48 52.84
CA ILE A 23 -38.33 7.79 53.31
C ILE A 23 -38.38 6.35 52.76
N VAL A 24 -38.07 6.17 51.48
CA VAL A 24 -38.04 4.86 50.83
C VAL A 24 -36.89 3.99 51.38
N GLU A 25 -35.72 4.58 51.63
CA GLU A 25 -34.57 3.91 52.27
C GLU A 25 -34.90 3.45 53.69
N ARG A 26 -35.55 4.28 54.51
CA ARG A 26 -35.96 3.92 55.89
C ARG A 26 -36.97 2.78 55.92
N ASN A 27 -37.78 2.64 54.88
CA ASN A 27 -38.74 1.55 54.73
C ASN A 27 -38.09 0.25 54.19
N GLY A 28 -36.79 0.27 53.86
CA GLY A 28 -36.07 -0.89 53.31
C GLY A 28 -36.49 -1.24 51.88
N GLU A 29 -37.04 -0.28 51.15
CA GLU A 29 -37.61 -0.48 49.82
C GLU A 29 -36.59 -0.15 48.71
N GLN A 30 -36.81 -0.70 47.50
CA GLN A 30 -35.98 -0.36 46.33
C GLN A 30 -36.20 1.09 45.90
N LEU A 31 -35.12 1.80 45.59
CA LEU A 31 -35.16 3.20 45.18
C LEU A 31 -35.50 3.30 43.69
N THR A 32 -36.80 3.32 43.39
CA THR A 32 -37.33 3.56 42.05
C THR A 32 -38.16 4.83 42.02
N GLY A 33 -38.22 5.49 40.85
CA GLY A 33 -39.00 6.71 40.65
C GLY A 33 -40.45 6.57 41.08
N ASP A 34 -41.08 5.41 40.91
CA ASP A 34 -42.47 5.15 41.33
C ASP A 34 -42.63 5.10 42.86
N ARG A 35 -41.68 4.51 43.59
CA ARG A 35 -41.73 4.41 45.04
C ARG A 35 -41.39 5.73 45.71
N VAL A 36 -40.39 6.44 45.18
CA VAL A 36 -40.05 7.81 45.60
C VAL A 36 -41.23 8.73 45.31
N LYS A 37 -41.88 8.63 44.14
CA LYS A 37 -43.10 9.38 43.83
C LYS A 37 -44.20 9.14 44.86
N LYS A 38 -44.47 7.88 45.22
CA LYS A 38 -45.48 7.53 46.24
C LYS A 38 -45.14 8.13 47.61
N ALA A 39 -43.86 8.05 48.02
CA ALA A 39 -43.40 8.65 49.27
C ALA A 39 -43.54 10.18 49.27
N MET A 40 -43.17 10.85 48.16
CA MET A 40 -43.29 12.30 47.99
C MET A 40 -44.75 12.77 47.96
N CYS A 41 -45.64 12.05 47.26
CA CYS A 41 -47.06 12.40 47.21
C CYS A 41 -47.75 12.19 48.57
N ALA A 42 -47.41 11.11 49.27
CA ALA A 42 -48.06 10.74 50.53
C ALA A 42 -47.59 11.58 51.74
N ARG A 43 -46.32 12.02 51.75
CA ARG A 43 -45.72 12.69 52.93
C ARG A 43 -45.26 14.12 52.69
N LEU A 44 -44.97 14.49 51.44
CA LEU A 44 -44.37 15.80 51.10
C LEU A 44 -45.31 16.70 50.28
N GLY A 45 -46.56 16.28 50.08
CA GLY A 45 -47.60 17.09 49.42
C GLY A 45 -47.36 17.36 47.94
N VAL A 46 -46.53 16.55 47.27
CA VAL A 46 -46.16 16.78 45.86
C VAL A 46 -47.28 16.26 44.92
N PRO A 47 -47.65 16.98 43.84
CA PRO A 47 -48.75 16.58 42.96
C PRO A 47 -48.56 15.22 42.29
N GLU A 48 -49.61 14.41 42.21
CA GLU A 48 -49.56 13.04 41.66
C GLU A 48 -49.23 12.98 40.15
N GLY A 49 -49.36 14.10 39.43
CA GLY A 49 -49.06 14.23 37.99
C GLY A 49 -47.58 14.34 37.63
N ILE A 50 -46.65 13.85 38.45
CA ILE A 50 -45.21 13.81 38.14
C ILE A 50 -44.92 12.70 37.12
N ASN A 51 -44.06 13.03 36.14
CA ASN A 51 -43.51 12.04 35.21
C ASN A 51 -42.52 11.12 35.96
N THR A 52 -42.90 9.85 36.08
CA THR A 52 -42.16 8.81 36.80
C THR A 52 -40.82 8.51 36.16
N GLN A 53 -40.71 8.56 34.83
CA GLN A 53 -39.46 8.34 34.10
C GLN A 53 -38.45 9.47 34.33
N CYS A 54 -38.91 10.72 34.38
CA CYS A 54 -38.04 11.86 34.71
C CYS A 54 -37.58 11.82 36.17
N LEU A 55 -38.48 11.44 37.08
CA LEU A 55 -38.15 11.29 38.50
C LEU A 55 -37.20 10.11 38.74
N ASP A 56 -37.36 9.00 38.04
CA ASP A 56 -36.47 7.83 38.15
C ASP A 56 -35.02 8.18 37.76
N LYS A 57 -34.82 8.95 36.68
CA LYS A 57 -33.50 9.47 36.30
C LYS A 57 -32.90 10.39 37.37
N GLU A 58 -33.72 11.26 37.96
CA GLU A 58 -33.27 12.18 39.01
C GLU A 58 -32.91 11.43 40.29
N VAL A 59 -33.70 10.40 40.65
CA VAL A 59 -33.43 9.50 41.78
C VAL A 59 -32.12 8.74 41.54
N GLN A 60 -31.91 8.18 40.35
CA GLN A 60 -30.66 7.51 40.00
C GLN A 60 -29.45 8.43 40.12
N ARG A 61 -29.52 9.65 39.55
CA ARG A 61 -28.46 10.66 39.66
C ARG A 61 -28.12 10.95 41.12
N LEU A 62 -29.12 11.22 41.96
CA LEU A 62 -28.92 11.57 43.37
C LEU A 62 -28.35 10.42 44.19
N VAL A 63 -28.75 9.18 43.89
CA VAL A 63 -28.21 7.99 44.54
C VAL A 63 -26.75 7.77 44.14
N GLU A 64 -26.41 7.96 42.86
CA GLU A 64 -25.03 7.90 42.36
C GLU A 64 -24.16 8.98 42.99
N ASP A 65 -24.64 10.23 43.05
CA ASP A 65 -23.96 11.36 43.68
C ASP A 65 -23.72 11.10 45.18
N ARG A 66 -24.73 10.64 45.92
CA ARG A 66 -24.59 10.22 47.34
C ARG A 66 -23.58 9.09 47.48
N GLY A 67 -23.60 8.12 46.57
CA GLY A 67 -22.65 7.02 46.52
C GLY A 67 -21.21 7.50 46.32
N TRP A 68 -20.99 8.43 45.38
CA TRP A 68 -19.69 9.04 45.13
C TRP A 68 -19.19 9.84 46.33
N GLN A 69 -20.03 10.71 46.90
CA GLN A 69 -19.69 11.46 48.12
C GLN A 69 -19.38 10.54 49.31
N ARG A 70 -20.06 9.40 49.43
CA ARG A 70 -19.76 8.41 50.47
C ARG A 70 -18.41 7.74 50.23
N ARG A 71 -18.08 7.38 48.98
CA ARG A 71 -16.76 6.84 48.62
C ARG A 71 -15.65 7.82 48.92
N GLU A 72 -15.78 9.07 48.50
CA GLU A 72 -14.81 10.14 48.79
C GLU A 72 -14.62 10.34 50.29
N ARG A 73 -15.72 10.37 51.07
CA ARG A 73 -15.65 10.45 52.54
C ARG A 73 -14.90 9.26 53.16
N LEU A 74 -15.17 8.05 52.69
CA LEU A 74 -14.48 6.84 53.16
C LEU A 74 -12.99 6.86 52.80
N ILE A 75 -12.63 7.30 51.59
CA ILE A 75 -11.24 7.47 51.16
C ILE A 75 -10.54 8.55 51.99
N ALA A 76 -11.20 9.68 52.24
CA ALA A 76 -10.67 10.77 53.05
C ALA A 76 -10.47 10.37 54.53
N ALA A 77 -11.31 9.46 55.04
CA ALA A 77 -11.22 8.91 56.38
C ALA A 77 -10.07 7.88 56.54
N LEU A 78 -9.46 7.42 55.45
CA LEU A 78 -8.30 6.53 55.53
C LEU A 78 -7.09 7.25 56.16
N PRO A 79 -6.30 6.53 56.99
CA PRO A 79 -5.04 7.06 57.52
C PRO A 79 -4.13 7.62 56.41
N GLY A 80 -3.37 8.66 56.76
CA GLY A 80 -2.41 9.26 55.83
C GLY A 80 -1.41 8.23 55.30
N GLU A 81 -0.93 7.34 56.17
CA GLU A 81 -0.02 6.24 55.84
C GLU A 81 -0.57 5.32 54.75
N SER A 82 -1.84 4.90 54.86
CA SER A 82 -2.47 4.04 53.85
C SER A 82 -2.59 4.74 52.49
N ARG A 83 -2.91 6.04 52.47
CA ARG A 83 -3.00 6.83 51.23
C ARG A 83 -1.64 7.07 50.60
N VAL A 84 -0.60 7.25 51.41
CA VAL A 84 0.79 7.36 50.93
C VAL A 84 1.24 6.02 50.33
N ALA A 85 1.02 4.91 51.03
CA ALA A 85 1.38 3.57 50.56
C ALA A 85 0.73 3.25 49.20
N VAL A 86 -0.56 3.57 49.01
CA VAL A 86 -1.24 3.36 47.72
C VAL A 86 -0.61 4.21 46.60
N ARG A 87 -0.20 5.45 46.89
CA ARG A 87 0.48 6.31 45.90
C ARG A 87 1.85 5.75 45.53
N GLU A 88 2.61 5.27 46.51
CA GLU A 88 3.92 4.65 46.28
C GLU A 88 3.79 3.37 45.45
N ILE A 89 2.82 2.51 45.76
CA ILE A 89 2.51 1.33 44.96
C ILE A 89 2.11 1.74 43.54
N GLY A 90 1.25 2.75 43.40
CA GLY A 90 0.86 3.29 42.10
C GLY A 90 2.06 3.74 41.28
N ALA A 91 2.97 4.52 41.87
CA ALA A 91 4.18 4.99 41.23
C ALA A 91 5.13 3.85 40.84
N MET A 92 5.27 2.82 41.68
CA MET A 92 6.07 1.63 41.36
C MET A 92 5.49 0.85 40.17
N VAL A 93 4.18 0.63 40.16
CA VAL A 93 3.50 -0.06 39.07
C VAL A 93 3.59 0.74 37.78
N GLU A 94 3.34 2.05 37.83
CA GLU A 94 3.48 2.95 36.68
C GLU A 94 4.89 2.89 36.10
N THR A 95 5.91 3.01 36.95
CA THR A 95 7.31 2.94 36.52
C THR A 95 7.64 1.58 35.89
N ALA A 96 7.16 0.48 36.47
CA ALA A 96 7.38 -0.86 35.94
C ALA A 96 6.74 -1.06 34.56
N VAL A 97 5.50 -0.56 34.39
CA VAL A 97 4.78 -0.64 33.11
C VAL A 97 5.49 0.22 32.05
N LEU A 98 5.85 1.46 32.38
CA LEU A 98 6.54 2.35 31.45
C LEU A 98 7.90 1.80 31.03
N LEU A 99 8.65 1.21 31.96
CA LEU A 99 9.95 0.59 31.66
C LEU A 99 9.79 -0.63 30.77
N HIS A 100 8.79 -1.48 31.02
CA HIS A 100 8.50 -2.64 30.16
C HIS A 100 8.15 -2.19 28.73
N LEU A 101 7.22 -1.25 28.58
CA LEU A 101 6.85 -0.69 27.28
C LEU A 101 8.03 0.02 26.59
N GLY A 102 8.91 0.66 27.36
CA GLY A 102 10.14 1.26 26.86
C GLY A 102 11.08 0.22 26.22
N HIS A 103 11.29 -0.91 26.88
CA HIS A 103 12.10 -2.01 26.33
C HIS A 103 11.47 -2.63 25.08
N GLU A 104 10.15 -2.83 25.06
CA GLU A 104 9.45 -3.33 23.87
C GLU A 104 9.61 -2.37 22.68
N LEU A 105 9.45 -1.06 22.92
CA LEU A 105 9.62 -0.03 21.90
C LEU A 105 11.06 -0.01 21.36
N GLU A 106 12.06 -0.14 22.23
CA GLU A 106 13.46 -0.22 21.82
C GLU A 106 13.73 -1.47 20.96
N GLY A 107 13.19 -2.63 21.36
CA GLY A 107 13.27 -3.86 20.58
C GLY A 107 12.63 -3.72 19.20
N LEU A 108 11.44 -3.13 19.12
CA LEU A 108 10.75 -2.84 17.86
C LEU A 108 11.56 -1.89 16.96
N ARG A 109 12.15 -0.83 17.54
CA ARG A 109 13.01 0.11 16.80
C ARG A 109 14.25 -0.56 16.23
N THR A 110 14.91 -1.41 17.01
CA THR A 110 16.07 -2.18 16.56
C THR A 110 15.71 -3.10 15.40
N MET A 111 14.60 -3.86 15.51
CA MET A 111 14.13 -4.73 14.42
C MET A 111 13.74 -3.95 13.17
N ALA A 112 13.07 -2.79 13.33
CA ALA A 112 12.72 -1.92 12.22
C ALA A 112 13.99 -1.39 11.52
N GLY A 113 14.98 -0.93 12.29
CA GLY A 113 16.27 -0.48 11.76
C GLY A 113 17.00 -1.56 10.99
N GLN A 114 17.05 -2.79 11.51
CA GLN A 114 17.64 -3.95 10.83
C GLN A 114 16.93 -4.27 9.51
N LYS A 115 15.59 -4.24 9.49
CA LYS A 115 14.80 -4.46 8.27
C LYS A 115 15.06 -3.40 7.21
N VAL A 116 15.12 -2.13 7.60
CA VAL A 116 15.42 -1.02 6.68
C VAL A 116 16.83 -1.17 6.11
N ALA A 117 17.83 -1.44 6.96
CA ALA A 117 19.21 -1.64 6.52
C ALA A 117 19.33 -2.81 5.53
N ALA A 118 18.65 -3.93 5.79
CA ALA A 118 18.62 -5.07 4.86
C ALA A 118 17.97 -4.71 3.52
N GLN A 119 16.85 -3.98 3.56
CA GLN A 119 16.18 -3.50 2.35
C GLN A 119 17.05 -2.53 1.54
N ASP A 120 17.79 -1.64 2.20
CA ASP A 120 18.71 -0.72 1.53
C ASP A 120 19.85 -1.45 0.82
N VAL A 121 20.40 -2.49 1.44
CA VAL A 121 21.40 -3.37 0.81
C VAL A 121 20.81 -4.08 -0.42
N ASP A 122 19.61 -4.66 -0.29
CA ASP A 122 18.93 -5.33 -1.40
C ASP A 122 18.63 -4.37 -2.56
N LEU A 123 18.18 -3.15 -2.26
CA LEU A 123 17.96 -2.11 -3.26
C LEU A 123 19.27 -1.71 -3.94
N GLY A 124 20.36 -1.58 -3.18
CA GLY A 124 21.71 -1.34 -3.71
C GLY A 124 22.13 -2.42 -4.71
N ASN A 125 21.97 -3.69 -4.33
CA ASN A 125 22.29 -4.85 -5.16
C ASN A 125 21.45 -4.87 -6.44
N ARG A 126 20.13 -4.66 -6.34
CA ARG A 126 19.25 -4.61 -7.52
C ARG A 126 19.61 -3.46 -8.45
N ARG A 127 19.92 -2.28 -7.92
CA ARG A 127 20.39 -1.14 -8.74
C ARG A 127 21.70 -1.44 -9.45
N ALA A 128 22.63 -2.16 -8.81
CA ALA A 128 23.86 -2.60 -9.45
C ALA A 128 23.57 -3.58 -10.60
N GLN A 129 22.74 -4.59 -10.36
CA GLN A 129 22.33 -5.55 -11.39
C GLN A 129 21.66 -4.87 -12.59
N ILE A 130 20.79 -3.89 -12.35
CA ILE A 130 20.16 -3.12 -13.44
C ILE A 130 21.21 -2.37 -14.27
N ARG A 131 22.20 -1.73 -13.63
CA ARG A 131 23.28 -1.04 -14.35
C ARG A 131 24.10 -2.02 -15.19
N ASP A 132 24.45 -3.18 -14.63
CA ASP A 132 25.21 -4.20 -15.36
C ASP A 132 24.44 -4.73 -16.58
N LEU A 133 23.12 -4.93 -16.43
CA LEU A 133 22.26 -5.35 -17.54
C LEU A 133 22.15 -4.27 -18.62
N LEU A 134 22.02 -2.99 -18.24
CA LEU A 134 22.01 -1.88 -19.20
C LEU A 134 23.32 -1.82 -20.00
N LEU A 135 24.47 -1.96 -19.33
CA LEU A 135 25.77 -2.00 -20.01
C LEU A 135 25.86 -3.17 -21.00
N LYS A 136 25.32 -4.34 -20.65
CA LYS A 136 25.26 -5.49 -21.58
C LYS A 136 24.36 -5.20 -22.78
N ILE A 137 23.22 -4.55 -22.57
CA ILE A 137 22.31 -4.16 -23.65
C ILE A 137 23.01 -3.18 -24.60
N ASP A 138 23.68 -2.16 -24.06
CA ASP A 138 24.42 -1.18 -24.86
C ASP A 138 25.52 -1.84 -25.68
N HIS A 139 26.26 -2.77 -25.07
CA HIS A 139 27.28 -3.54 -25.77
C HIS A 139 26.71 -4.40 -26.90
N MET A 140 25.63 -5.14 -26.64
CA MET A 140 24.95 -5.94 -27.66
C MET A 140 24.38 -5.07 -28.79
N ALA A 141 23.87 -3.88 -28.47
CA ALA A 141 23.39 -2.93 -29.47
C ALA A 141 24.51 -2.45 -30.40
N ALA A 142 25.72 -2.23 -29.86
CA ALA A 142 26.89 -1.91 -30.66
C ALA A 142 27.31 -3.08 -31.56
N GLU A 143 27.35 -4.31 -31.03
CA GLU A 143 27.66 -5.50 -31.83
C GLU A 143 26.66 -5.73 -32.97
N ILE A 144 25.37 -5.49 -32.73
CA ILE A 144 24.34 -5.57 -33.78
C ILE A 144 24.60 -4.52 -34.86
N ALA A 145 24.93 -3.28 -34.49
CA ALA A 145 25.22 -2.23 -35.46
C ALA A 145 26.45 -2.57 -36.33
N ASP A 146 27.50 -3.14 -35.72
CA ASP A 146 28.69 -3.60 -36.44
C ASP A 146 28.36 -4.73 -37.42
N LEU A 147 27.55 -5.70 -36.98
CA LEU A 147 27.08 -6.81 -37.83
C LEU A 147 26.21 -6.33 -38.98
N ASP A 148 25.30 -5.38 -38.74
CA ASP A 148 24.47 -4.78 -39.78
C ASP A 148 25.32 -4.04 -40.82
N HIS A 149 26.37 -3.34 -40.38
CA HIS A 149 27.31 -2.70 -41.31
C HIS A 149 28.09 -3.72 -42.15
N ALA A 150 28.63 -4.77 -41.51
CA ALA A 150 29.34 -5.84 -42.21
C ALA A 150 28.44 -6.58 -43.21
N LYS A 151 27.15 -6.76 -42.87
CA LYS A 151 26.15 -7.34 -43.77
C LYS A 151 25.94 -6.45 -45.00
N LEU A 152 25.76 -5.14 -44.82
CA LEU A 152 25.60 -4.20 -45.94
C LEU A 152 26.82 -4.21 -46.87
N GLU A 153 28.04 -4.20 -46.32
CA GLU A 153 29.26 -4.34 -47.13
C GLU A 153 29.30 -5.65 -47.91
N GLY A 154 28.86 -6.75 -47.28
CA GLY A 154 28.75 -8.06 -47.92
C GLY A 154 27.76 -8.07 -49.08
N GLU A 155 26.59 -7.47 -48.89
CA GLU A 155 25.55 -7.33 -49.92
C GLU A 155 26.06 -6.48 -51.10
N GLU A 156 26.78 -5.39 -50.84
CA GLU A 156 27.39 -4.57 -51.89
C GLU A 156 28.47 -5.34 -52.69
N ARG A 157 29.34 -6.09 -52.00
CA ARG A 157 30.36 -6.92 -52.67
C ARG A 157 29.71 -8.00 -53.53
N LEU A 158 28.65 -8.63 -53.04
CA LEU A 158 27.90 -9.65 -53.78
C LEU A 158 27.20 -9.05 -55.00
N ALA A 159 26.61 -7.86 -54.88
CA ALA A 159 26.01 -7.14 -56.01
C ALA A 159 27.05 -6.81 -57.09
N LYS A 160 28.24 -6.31 -56.70
CA LYS A 160 29.35 -6.03 -57.62
C LYS A 160 29.83 -7.30 -58.34
N ALA A 161 30.07 -8.37 -57.60
CA ALA A 161 30.49 -9.65 -58.16
C ALA A 161 29.46 -10.24 -59.13
N ASN A 162 28.17 -10.12 -58.83
CA ASN A 162 27.09 -10.55 -59.73
C ASN A 162 27.06 -9.71 -61.02
N ALA A 163 27.28 -8.39 -60.93
CA ALA A 163 27.37 -7.52 -62.10
C ALA A 163 28.59 -7.86 -62.98
N GLU A 164 29.75 -8.12 -62.37
CA GLU A 164 30.94 -8.58 -63.09
C GLU A 164 30.72 -9.94 -63.75
N TYR A 165 30.11 -10.90 -63.03
CA TYR A 165 29.79 -12.22 -63.57
C TYR A 165 28.84 -12.14 -64.77
N THR A 166 27.80 -11.32 -64.69
CA THR A 166 26.86 -11.13 -65.81
C THR A 166 27.53 -10.46 -67.02
N ALA A 167 28.40 -9.47 -66.80
CA ALA A 167 29.18 -8.85 -67.87
C ALA A 167 30.17 -9.84 -68.51
N LEU A 168 30.87 -10.67 -67.71
CA LEU A 168 31.76 -11.70 -68.22
C LEU A 168 30.99 -12.74 -69.03
N LYS A 169 29.84 -13.18 -68.54
CA LYS A 169 28.97 -14.14 -69.23
C LYS A 169 28.49 -13.60 -70.58
N ALA A 170 28.12 -12.33 -70.66
CA ALA A 170 27.76 -11.67 -71.91
C ALA A 170 28.95 -11.66 -72.89
N ARG A 171 30.15 -11.30 -72.41
CA ARG A 171 31.36 -11.29 -73.21
C ARG A 171 31.74 -12.67 -73.76
N VAL A 172 31.58 -13.73 -72.95
CA VAL A 172 31.79 -15.12 -73.41
C VAL A 172 30.81 -15.45 -74.53
N ALA A 173 29.53 -15.14 -74.37
CA ALA A 173 28.52 -15.40 -75.41
C ALA A 173 28.81 -14.64 -76.72
N ASP A 174 29.33 -13.42 -76.65
CA ASP A 174 29.71 -12.65 -77.84
C ASP A 174 30.96 -13.23 -78.53
N LEU A 175 31.95 -13.71 -77.76
CA LEU A 175 33.11 -14.41 -78.30
C LEU A 175 32.74 -15.74 -78.97
N GLU A 176 31.80 -16.50 -78.38
CA GLU A 176 31.27 -17.72 -78.97
C GLU A 176 30.61 -17.43 -80.34
N LYS A 177 29.78 -16.37 -80.44
CA LYS A 177 29.21 -15.94 -81.73
C LYS A 177 30.27 -15.56 -82.75
N GLU A 178 31.32 -14.82 -82.34
CA GLU A 178 32.42 -14.49 -83.24
C GLU A 178 33.17 -15.74 -83.74
N GLN A 179 33.38 -16.72 -82.85
CA GLN A 179 34.01 -17.99 -83.21
C GLN A 179 33.14 -18.80 -84.18
N ASP A 180 31.82 -18.86 -83.94
CA ASP A 180 30.86 -19.52 -84.82
C ASP A 180 30.85 -18.87 -86.21
N PHE A 181 30.83 -17.53 -86.26
CA PHE A 181 30.92 -16.79 -87.52
C PHE A 181 32.22 -17.08 -88.29
N ARG A 182 33.38 -17.09 -87.60
CA ARG A 182 34.66 -17.47 -88.22
C ARG A 182 34.64 -18.91 -88.73
N SER A 183 34.03 -19.83 -87.99
CA SER A 183 33.91 -21.24 -88.37
C SER A 183 33.03 -21.39 -89.62
N GLN A 184 31.91 -20.67 -89.69
CA GLN A 184 31.03 -20.61 -90.87
C GLN A 184 31.75 -20.01 -92.09
N MET A 185 32.50 -18.93 -91.92
CA MET A 185 33.32 -18.34 -92.99
C MET A 185 34.36 -19.32 -93.52
N LEU A 186 35.08 -20.02 -92.64
CA LEU A 186 36.06 -21.03 -93.04
C LEU A 186 35.40 -22.20 -93.78
N ALA A 187 34.22 -22.63 -93.36
CA ALA A 187 33.44 -23.64 -94.07
C ALA A 187 33.06 -23.18 -95.49
N LEU A 188 32.57 -21.94 -95.63
CA LEU A 188 32.25 -21.34 -96.93
C LEU A 188 33.49 -21.20 -97.83
N MET A 189 34.63 -20.80 -97.28
CA MET A 189 35.90 -20.74 -98.02
C MET A 189 36.37 -22.12 -98.48
N LYS A 190 36.23 -23.16 -97.65
CA LYS A 190 36.52 -24.53 -98.05
C LYS A 190 35.59 -25.01 -99.17
N GLU A 191 34.30 -24.69 -99.10
CA GLU A 191 33.34 -25.04 -100.13
C GLU A 191 33.65 -24.36 -101.47
N THR A 192 33.94 -23.05 -101.45
CA THR A 192 34.29 -22.28 -102.65
C THR A 192 35.64 -22.66 -103.26
N LEU A 193 36.64 -23.01 -102.45
CA LEU A 193 37.92 -23.53 -102.92
C LEU A 193 37.82 -25.00 -103.39
N GLY A 194 36.96 -25.81 -102.77
CA GLY A 194 36.66 -27.19 -103.18
C GLY A 194 35.89 -27.27 -104.50
N GLN A 195 35.09 -26.26 -104.83
CA GLN A 195 34.48 -26.10 -106.16
C GLN A 195 35.49 -25.75 -107.27
N LYS A 196 36.75 -25.44 -106.92
CA LYS A 196 37.82 -25.12 -107.86
C LYS A 196 38.69 -26.35 -108.17
N ALA A 197 38.06 -27.45 -108.56
CA ALA A 197 38.68 -28.53 -109.31
C ALA A 197 37.74 -28.91 -110.47
N PRO A 198 37.90 -28.34 -111.67
CA PRO A 198 37.34 -28.96 -112.86
C PRO A 198 38.19 -30.20 -113.14
N ALA A 199 37.63 -31.39 -112.91
CA ALA A 199 38.12 -32.56 -113.62
C ALA A 199 37.77 -32.33 -115.09
N ALA A 200 38.81 -31.99 -115.85
CA ALA A 200 38.83 -32.02 -117.30
C ALA A 200 38.66 -33.47 -117.78
N GLU A 201 38.05 -33.56 -118.96
CA GLU A 201 37.89 -34.72 -119.87
C GLU A 201 36.70 -35.66 -119.61
#